data_AF-A0A0K6I731-F1
#
_entry.id   AF-A0A0K6I731-F1
#
_cell.length_a   1.000
_cell.length_b   1.000
_cell.length_c   1.000
_cell.angle_alpha   90.00
_cell.angle_beta   90.00
_cell.angle_gamma   90.00
#
_symmetry.space_group_name_H-M   'P 1'
#
loop_
_entity.id
_entity.type
_entity.pdbx_description
1 polymer ?
#
loop_
_entity_poly.entity_id
_entity_poly.type
_entity_poly.pdbx_seq_one_letter_code
_entity_poly.pdbx_strand_id
1 'polypeptide(L)'
;MHVAVIDIGKPGKNLGWAIVGSNPASGTDLDEAIDEISERISQGPVAVGFEAPLYVPMRSAAADLTKARSGECIGGVNRPYSASAGSTVLVIATVVVPYVLRALRSASPTCVATIDYRKFFSAPSGILFFEAFVTNQKKSHDARHVEDAEIAATHLLRMSEGRTPLESAICEPECLNLLGAMMLRTGWTSDLSVLDAECLVVRPPVDPS
;
A
#
# COMPACT_ATOMS: atom_id res chain seq x y z
N MET A 1 14.43 9.01 4.48
CA MET A 1 13.01 8.66 4.27
C MET A 1 12.76 7.36 4.97
N HIS A 2 11.59 7.20 5.58
CA HIS A 2 11.12 5.91 6.07
C HIS A 2 10.07 5.34 5.12
N VAL A 3 10.03 4.02 5.00
CA VAL A 3 8.94 3.32 4.31
C VAL A 3 8.28 2.39 5.32
N ALA A 4 6.99 2.59 5.55
CA ALA A 4 6.14 1.73 6.35
C ALA A 4 5.22 0.93 5.42
N VAL A 5 5.02 -0.35 5.71
CA VAL A 5 3.99 -1.17 5.06
C VAL A 5 3.19 -1.90 6.12
N ILE A 6 1.88 -1.99 5.92
CA ILE A 6 0.97 -2.79 6.72
C ILE A 6 0.41 -3.90 5.82
N ASP A 7 0.70 -5.15 6.18
CA ASP A 7 0.07 -6.34 5.60
C ASP A 7 -1.36 -6.46 6.15
N ILE A 8 -2.34 -6.30 5.26
CA ILE A 8 -3.73 -6.21 5.70
C ILE A 8 -4.32 -7.59 5.94
N GLY A 9 -4.70 -7.82 7.18
CA GLY A 9 -5.70 -8.82 7.52
C GLY A 9 -6.34 -8.51 8.85
N LYS A 10 -6.83 -9.55 9.54
CA LYS A 10 -7.57 -9.37 10.78
C LYS A 10 -6.63 -8.89 11.91
N PRO A 11 -6.86 -7.72 12.53
CA PRO A 11 -6.09 -7.28 13.69
C PRO A 11 -6.09 -8.33 14.81
N GLY A 12 -4.95 -8.53 15.46
CA GLY A 12 -4.75 -9.56 16.48
C GLY A 12 -4.71 -11.00 15.95
N LYS A 13 -4.61 -11.20 14.62
CA LYS A 13 -4.46 -12.55 14.05
C LYS A 13 -3.55 -12.59 12.82
N ASN A 14 -3.96 -11.93 11.73
CA ASN A 14 -3.32 -12.04 10.42
C ASN A 14 -2.96 -10.64 9.92
N LEU A 15 -2.28 -9.86 10.74
CA LEU A 15 -1.83 -8.50 10.41
C LEU A 15 -0.39 -8.37 10.85
N GLY A 16 0.41 -7.73 10.02
CA GLY A 16 1.80 -7.42 10.31
C GLY A 16 2.17 -6.06 9.72
N TRP A 17 3.20 -5.44 10.26
CA TRP A 17 3.72 -4.20 9.72
C TRP A 17 5.23 -4.15 9.88
N ALA A 18 5.85 -3.36 9.01
CA ALA A 18 7.29 -3.10 9.05
C ALA A 18 7.59 -1.67 8.60
N ILE A 19 8.61 -1.08 9.20
CA ILE A 19 9.18 0.22 8.87
C ILE A 19 10.66 0.01 8.57
N VAL A 20 11.10 0.44 7.39
CA VAL A 20 12.51 0.43 6.98
C VAL A 20 13.06 1.84 6.80
N GLY A 21 14.39 1.96 6.80
CA GLY A 21 15.13 3.22 6.83
C GLY A 21 16.11 3.24 7.99
N SER A 22 16.39 4.41 8.57
CA SER A 22 17.15 4.51 9.82
C SER A 22 16.28 4.08 11.00
N ASN A 23 16.80 3.21 11.87
CA ASN A 23 16.09 2.63 13.02
C ASN A 23 14.83 1.84 12.60
N PRO A 24 14.99 0.69 11.93
CA PRO A 24 13.85 -0.12 11.49
C PRO A 24 13.04 -0.68 12.67
N ALA A 25 11.75 -0.87 12.46
CA ALA A 25 10.80 -1.39 13.44
C ALA A 25 9.76 -2.29 12.76
N SER A 26 9.15 -3.21 13.49
CA SER A 26 8.14 -4.12 12.95
C SER A 26 7.30 -4.73 14.07
N GLY A 27 6.08 -5.15 13.77
CA GLY A 27 5.20 -5.75 14.75
C GLY A 27 3.89 -6.26 14.16
N THR A 28 2.98 -6.67 15.04
CA THR A 28 1.66 -7.20 14.67
C THR A 28 0.51 -6.40 15.28
N ASP A 29 0.79 -5.46 16.17
CA ASP A 29 -0.20 -4.57 16.76
C ASP A 29 -0.41 -3.34 15.87
N LEU A 30 -1.68 -3.04 15.56
CA LEU A 30 -2.01 -1.97 14.61
C LEU A 30 -1.86 -0.57 15.23
N ASP A 31 -2.13 -0.43 16.52
CA ASP A 31 -2.00 0.86 17.21
C ASP A 31 -0.52 1.20 17.43
N GLU A 32 0.31 0.20 17.74
CA GLU A 32 1.78 0.34 17.76
C GLU A 32 2.32 0.80 16.39
N ALA A 33 1.79 0.24 15.29
CA ALA A 33 2.16 0.66 13.94
C ALA A 33 1.85 2.15 13.71
N ILE A 34 0.67 2.60 14.15
CA ILE A 34 0.22 3.99 14.01
C ILE A 34 1.12 4.93 14.80
N ASP A 35 1.50 4.57 16.02
CA ASP A 35 2.38 5.35 16.88
C ASP A 35 3.77 5.50 16.25
N GLU A 36 4.37 4.39 15.80
CA GLU A 36 5.67 4.39 15.13
C GLU A 36 5.66 5.19 13.82
N ILE A 37 4.63 5.02 12.97
CA ILE A 37 4.49 5.79 11.73
C ILE A 37 4.33 7.29 12.04
N SER A 38 3.54 7.64 13.06
CA SER A 38 3.36 9.04 13.50
C SER A 38 4.68 9.66 13.94
N GLU A 39 5.50 8.91 14.68
CA GLU A 39 6.84 9.36 15.04
C GLU A 39 7.69 9.63 13.79
N ARG A 40 7.69 8.74 12.79
CA ARG A 40 8.45 8.94 11.54
C ARG A 40 7.99 10.15 10.74
N ILE A 41 6.68 10.43 10.71
CA ILE A 41 6.13 11.62 10.05
C ILE A 41 6.71 12.90 10.67
N SER A 42 6.93 12.92 11.99
CA SER A 42 7.55 14.06 12.67
C SER A 42 9.03 14.25 12.34
N GLN A 43 9.70 13.20 11.86
CA GLN A 43 11.13 13.18 11.54
C GLN A 43 11.42 13.49 10.07
N GLY A 44 10.43 13.37 9.18
CA GLY A 44 10.58 13.69 7.77
C GLY A 44 9.58 12.98 6.86
N PRO A 45 9.87 12.91 5.54
CA PRO A 45 9.00 12.26 4.57
C PRO A 45 8.89 10.75 4.80
N VAL A 46 7.67 10.24 4.72
CA VAL A 46 7.35 8.82 4.93
C VAL A 46 6.50 8.30 3.76
N ALA A 47 6.81 7.11 3.26
CA ALA A 47 5.90 6.37 2.39
C ALA A 47 5.17 5.30 3.22
N VAL A 48 3.85 5.25 3.15
CA VAL A 48 3.00 4.32 3.89
C VAL A 48 2.19 3.47 2.92
N GLY A 49 2.46 2.17 2.91
CA GLY A 49 1.85 1.19 2.02
C GLY A 49 0.87 0.27 2.74
N PHE A 50 -0.12 -0.19 2.02
CA PHE A 50 -1.08 -1.20 2.51
C PHE A 50 -1.08 -2.39 1.54
N GLU A 51 -0.91 -3.60 2.06
CA GLU A 51 -1.02 -4.84 1.27
C GLU A 51 -2.50 -5.16 1.06
N ALA A 52 -3.09 -4.58 0.02
CA ALA A 52 -4.47 -4.80 -0.39
C ALA A 52 -4.70 -4.21 -1.78
N PRO A 53 -5.59 -4.77 -2.61
CA PRO A 53 -5.88 -4.24 -3.94
C PRO A 53 -6.77 -2.98 -3.88
N LEU A 54 -6.22 -1.86 -3.40
CA LEU A 54 -6.90 -0.58 -3.21
C LEU A 54 -7.09 0.19 -4.51
N TYR A 55 -6.45 -0.27 -5.58
CA TYR A 55 -6.57 0.24 -6.93
C TYR A 55 -7.32 -0.77 -7.80
N VAL A 56 -8.57 -0.46 -8.19
CA VAL A 56 -9.42 -1.37 -9.00
C VAL A 56 -9.77 -0.77 -10.36
N PRO A 57 -9.69 -1.53 -11.47
CA PRO A 57 -9.95 -1.02 -12.80
C PRO A 57 -11.43 -0.73 -13.04
N MET A 58 -11.73 0.37 -13.75
CA MET A 58 -13.06 0.61 -14.32
C MET A 58 -13.09 0.07 -15.74
N ARG A 59 -13.97 -0.89 -16.01
CA ARG A 59 -14.03 -1.61 -17.29
C ARG A 59 -15.39 -1.45 -17.93
N SER A 60 -15.40 -1.30 -19.25
CA SER A 60 -16.62 -1.11 -20.04
C SER A 60 -17.28 -2.42 -20.47
N ALA A 61 -16.52 -3.51 -20.58
CA ALA A 61 -17.02 -4.82 -20.97
C ALA A 61 -17.38 -5.67 -19.75
N ALA A 62 -18.63 -6.17 -19.70
CA ALA A 62 -19.12 -7.00 -18.61
C ALA A 62 -18.26 -8.27 -18.38
N ALA A 63 -17.75 -8.86 -19.46
CA ALA A 63 -16.90 -10.05 -19.40
C ALA A 63 -15.53 -9.80 -18.74
N ASP A 64 -15.13 -8.53 -18.59
CA ASP A 64 -13.83 -8.16 -18.05
C ASP A 64 -13.90 -7.68 -16.61
N LEU A 65 -15.09 -7.42 -16.04
CA LEU A 65 -15.24 -6.77 -14.73
C LEU A 65 -14.44 -7.42 -13.59
N THR A 66 -14.25 -8.74 -13.62
CA THR A 66 -13.55 -9.50 -12.57
C THR A 66 -12.24 -10.15 -13.06
N LYS A 67 -11.68 -9.68 -14.18
CA LYS A 67 -10.38 -10.16 -14.66
C LYS A 67 -9.23 -9.56 -13.84
N ALA A 68 -8.06 -10.19 -13.92
CA ALA A 68 -6.85 -9.69 -13.28
C ALA A 68 -6.46 -8.33 -13.85
N ARG A 69 -5.80 -7.52 -13.04
CA ARG A 69 -5.26 -6.23 -13.48
C ARG A 69 -4.08 -6.44 -14.43
N SER A 70 -3.80 -5.47 -15.29
CA SER A 70 -2.59 -5.49 -16.12
C SER A 70 -1.36 -5.55 -15.23
N GLY A 71 -0.54 -6.58 -15.42
CA GLY A 71 0.61 -6.87 -14.57
C GLY A 71 0.34 -7.82 -13.41
N GLU A 72 -0.90 -8.20 -13.09
CA GLU A 72 -1.21 -9.05 -11.92
C GLU A 72 -0.94 -10.55 -12.16
N CYS A 73 -1.05 -11.01 -13.41
CA CYS A 73 -0.75 -12.39 -13.79
C CYS A 73 0.77 -12.62 -13.91
N ILE A 74 1.31 -13.56 -13.12
CA ILE A 74 2.75 -13.90 -13.12
C ILE A 74 2.94 -15.38 -13.41
N GLY A 75 3.90 -15.72 -14.29
CA GLY A 75 4.27 -17.12 -14.55
C GLY A 75 3.12 -18.00 -15.05
N GLY A 76 2.13 -17.41 -15.73
CA GLY A 76 0.92 -18.10 -16.18
C GLY A 76 -0.14 -18.32 -15.10
N VAL A 77 0.11 -17.89 -13.86
CA VAL A 77 -0.87 -17.97 -12.76
C VAL A 77 -1.74 -16.73 -12.79
N ASN A 78 -3.02 -16.92 -13.13
CA ASN A 78 -4.04 -15.87 -13.09
C ASN A 78 -4.77 -15.91 -11.75
N ARG A 79 -4.40 -15.00 -10.84
CA ARG A 79 -5.08 -14.79 -9.56
C ARG A 79 -5.54 -13.33 -9.49
N PRO A 80 -6.73 -13.02 -10.01
CA PRO A 80 -7.21 -11.65 -10.06
C PRO A 80 -7.45 -11.11 -8.65
N TYR A 81 -7.32 -9.80 -8.48
CA TYR A 81 -7.71 -9.10 -7.23
C TYR A 81 -9.15 -9.44 -6.79
N SER A 82 -10.04 -9.73 -7.74
CA SER A 82 -11.43 -10.09 -7.47
C SER A 82 -11.63 -11.56 -7.08
N ALA A 83 -10.60 -12.41 -7.10
CA ALA A 83 -10.67 -13.76 -6.56
C ALA A 83 -10.82 -13.76 -5.03
N SER A 84 -11.10 -14.92 -4.44
CA SER A 84 -11.47 -15.04 -3.02
C SER A 84 -10.51 -14.34 -2.05
N ALA A 85 -9.19 -14.49 -2.24
CA ALA A 85 -8.19 -13.87 -1.36
C ALA A 85 -8.20 -12.33 -1.49
N GLY A 86 -8.05 -11.81 -2.71
CA GLY A 86 -8.00 -10.37 -2.96
C GLY A 86 -9.31 -9.65 -2.60
N SER A 87 -10.47 -10.23 -2.93
CA SER A 87 -11.77 -9.68 -2.53
C SER A 87 -11.96 -9.64 -1.02
N THR A 88 -11.47 -10.65 -0.30
CA THR A 88 -11.55 -10.69 1.17
C THR A 88 -10.68 -9.61 1.79
N VAL A 89 -9.41 -9.52 1.37
CA VAL A 89 -8.46 -8.52 1.90
C VAL A 89 -8.92 -7.11 1.54
N LEU A 90 -9.48 -6.90 0.35
CA LEU A 90 -10.06 -5.62 -0.04
C LEU A 90 -11.14 -5.15 0.94
N VAL A 91 -12.08 -6.03 1.28
CA VAL A 91 -13.15 -5.70 2.25
C VAL A 91 -12.56 -5.37 3.62
N ILE A 92 -11.57 -6.13 4.10
CA ILE A 92 -10.87 -5.83 5.36
C ILE A 92 -10.18 -4.47 5.28
N ALA A 93 -9.53 -4.15 4.16
CA ALA A 93 -8.86 -2.87 3.96
C ALA A 93 -9.83 -1.68 4.04
N THR A 94 -11.10 -1.84 3.62
CA THR A 94 -12.11 -0.77 3.74
C THR A 94 -12.43 -0.34 5.17
N VAL A 95 -12.07 -1.13 6.18
CA VAL A 95 -12.24 -0.77 7.58
C VAL A 95 -10.90 -0.48 8.27
N VAL A 96 -9.85 -1.24 7.96
CA VAL A 96 -8.51 -1.07 8.56
C VAL A 96 -7.82 0.21 8.06
N VAL A 97 -7.83 0.47 6.75
CA VAL A 97 -7.11 1.62 6.18
C VAL A 97 -7.71 2.95 6.66
N PRO A 98 -9.04 3.19 6.65
CA PRO A 98 -9.58 4.43 7.20
C PRO A 98 -9.33 4.62 8.70
N TYR A 99 -9.21 3.54 9.47
CA TYR A 99 -8.82 3.59 10.88
C TYR A 99 -7.40 4.17 11.03
N VAL A 100 -6.43 3.60 10.31
CA VAL A 100 -5.04 4.07 10.27
C VAL A 100 -4.98 5.51 9.78
N LEU A 101 -5.59 5.81 8.62
CA LEU A 101 -5.55 7.14 8.03
C LEU A 101 -6.14 8.22 8.96
N ARG A 102 -7.23 7.92 9.67
CA ARG A 102 -7.83 8.85 10.64
C ARG A 102 -6.93 9.09 11.84
N ALA A 103 -6.30 8.04 12.37
CA ALA A 103 -5.39 8.18 13.50
C ALA A 103 -4.16 9.00 13.12
N LEU A 104 -3.54 8.70 11.97
CA LEU A 104 -2.40 9.47 11.44
C LEU A 104 -2.76 10.94 11.17
N ARG A 105 -3.95 11.23 10.61
CA ARG A 105 -4.41 12.61 10.40
C ARG A 105 -4.57 13.36 11.73
N SER A 106 -5.06 12.67 12.75
CA SER A 106 -5.26 13.25 14.09
C SER A 106 -3.93 13.52 14.79
N ALA A 107 -2.96 12.61 14.66
CA ALA A 107 -1.61 12.78 15.19
C ALA A 107 -0.80 13.84 14.43
N SER A 108 -1.04 14.01 13.13
CA SER A 108 -0.30 14.91 12.24
C SER A 108 -1.22 15.87 11.46
N PRO A 109 -1.91 16.81 12.13
CA PRO A 109 -2.97 17.64 11.54
C PRO A 109 -2.48 18.67 10.51
N THR A 110 -1.19 18.93 10.42
CA THR A 110 -0.60 19.84 9.42
C THR A 110 0.11 19.10 8.29
N CYS A 111 0.25 17.77 8.39
CA CYS A 111 0.94 16.96 7.39
C CYS A 111 0.09 16.84 6.12
N VAL A 112 0.74 16.99 4.96
CA VAL A 112 0.13 16.80 3.65
C VAL A 112 0.40 15.37 3.20
N ALA A 113 -0.59 14.76 2.55
CA ALA A 113 -0.45 13.44 1.95
C ALA A 113 -0.71 13.48 0.44
N THR A 114 -0.08 12.55 -0.29
CA THR A 114 -0.24 12.39 -1.73
C THR A 114 -0.27 10.92 -2.11
N ILE A 115 -0.86 10.63 -3.27
CA ILE A 115 -0.74 9.35 -3.99
C ILE A 115 0.09 9.50 -5.27
N ASP A 116 0.46 10.74 -5.63
CA ASP A 116 1.33 11.05 -6.77
C ASP A 116 2.79 10.78 -6.38
N TYR A 117 3.18 9.52 -6.55
CA TYR A 117 4.53 9.04 -6.25
C TYR A 117 5.62 9.74 -7.08
N ARG A 118 5.29 10.15 -8.31
CA ARG A 118 6.24 10.83 -9.21
C ARG A 118 6.67 12.17 -8.61
N LYS A 119 5.69 12.96 -8.13
CA LYS A 119 5.99 14.22 -7.42
C LYS A 119 6.69 13.96 -6.08
N PHE A 120 6.20 13.00 -5.30
CA PHE A 120 6.77 12.69 -3.99
C PHE A 120 8.26 12.38 -4.07
N PHE A 121 8.70 11.48 -4.96
CA PHE A 121 10.12 11.13 -5.04
C PHE A 121 11.00 12.21 -5.68
N SER A 122 10.42 13.14 -6.45
CA SER A 122 11.16 14.31 -6.97
C SER A 122 11.45 15.37 -5.90
N ALA A 123 10.56 15.51 -4.91
CA ALA A 123 10.68 16.45 -3.79
C ALA A 123 9.99 15.89 -2.53
N PRO A 124 10.63 14.95 -1.80
CA PRO A 124 9.99 14.24 -0.70
C PRO A 124 9.53 15.18 0.40
N SER A 125 8.23 15.17 0.68
CA SER A 125 7.60 15.90 1.77
C SER A 125 6.29 15.23 2.18
N GLY A 126 5.96 15.30 3.48
CA GLY A 126 4.73 14.70 4.00
C GLY A 126 4.68 13.19 3.83
N ILE A 127 3.50 12.68 3.44
CA ILE A 127 3.23 11.24 3.31
C ILE A 127 2.91 10.87 1.87
N LEU A 128 3.55 9.81 1.36
CA LEU A 128 3.09 9.09 0.18
C LEU A 128 2.26 7.88 0.61
N PHE A 129 1.03 7.76 0.13
CA PHE A 129 0.24 6.53 0.27
C PHE A 129 0.37 5.66 -0.99
N PHE A 130 0.52 4.35 -0.80
CA PHE A 130 0.71 3.41 -1.91
C PHE A 130 0.10 2.02 -1.64
N GLU A 131 -0.03 1.20 -2.67
CA GLU A 131 -0.45 -0.20 -2.59
C GLU A 131 0.79 -1.11 -2.58
N ALA A 132 0.88 -2.00 -1.59
CA ALA A 132 1.83 -3.10 -1.61
C ALA A 132 1.17 -4.34 -2.24
N PHE A 133 1.92 -5.07 -3.06
CA PHE A 133 1.45 -6.28 -3.70
C PHE A 133 2.49 -7.39 -3.53
N VAL A 134 2.33 -8.21 -2.49
CA VAL A 134 3.30 -9.25 -2.12
C VAL A 134 2.73 -10.64 -2.44
N THR A 135 3.33 -11.30 -3.42
CA THR A 135 2.89 -12.62 -3.87
C THR A 135 3.81 -13.70 -3.34
N ASN A 136 3.78 -14.01 -2.03
CA ASN A 136 4.59 -15.10 -1.49
C ASN A 136 3.82 -16.04 -0.55
N GLN A 137 2.88 -16.79 -1.13
CA GLN A 137 1.95 -17.66 -0.37
C GLN A 137 2.54 -18.99 0.12
N LYS A 138 3.85 -19.24 -0.01
CA LYS A 138 4.44 -20.55 0.31
C LYS A 138 4.83 -20.73 1.78
N LYS A 139 4.71 -19.70 2.63
CA LYS A 139 5.12 -19.79 4.04
C LYS A 139 3.90 -19.93 4.96
N SER A 140 3.96 -20.89 5.89
CA SER A 140 2.88 -21.25 6.82
C SER A 140 3.29 -21.01 8.28
N HIS A 141 3.81 -19.83 8.58
CA HIS A 141 4.21 -19.45 9.95
C HIS A 141 3.71 -18.05 10.29
N ASP A 142 3.51 -17.81 11.60
CA ASP A 142 2.83 -16.61 12.11
C ASP A 142 3.57 -15.29 11.79
N ALA A 143 4.90 -15.34 11.57
CA ALA A 143 5.70 -14.15 11.23
C ALA A 143 5.56 -13.69 9.77
N ARG A 144 4.84 -14.44 8.91
CA ARG A 144 4.75 -14.14 7.46
C ARG A 144 4.26 -12.73 7.16
N HIS A 145 3.27 -12.23 7.90
CA HIS A 145 2.69 -10.91 7.62
C HIS A 145 3.68 -9.76 7.88
N VAL A 146 4.57 -9.93 8.87
CA VAL A 146 5.66 -8.98 9.11
C VAL A 146 6.69 -9.06 7.99
N GLU A 147 7.06 -10.28 7.57
CA GLU A 147 7.99 -10.50 6.47
C GLU A 147 7.49 -9.92 5.15
N ASP A 148 6.21 -10.11 4.81
CA ASP A 148 5.61 -9.58 3.59
C ASP A 148 5.63 -8.04 3.60
N ALA A 149 5.27 -7.41 4.73
CA ALA A 149 5.40 -5.97 4.92
C ALA A 149 6.86 -5.49 4.76
N GLU A 150 7.81 -6.17 5.39
CA GLU A 150 9.24 -5.80 5.35
C GLU A 150 9.80 -5.92 3.92
N ILE A 151 9.43 -6.96 3.19
CA ILE A 151 9.86 -7.19 1.81
C ILE A 151 9.34 -6.06 0.90
N ALA A 152 8.07 -5.68 1.03
CA ALA A 152 7.50 -4.55 0.29
C ALA A 152 8.17 -3.22 0.64
N ALA A 153 8.35 -2.94 1.93
CA ALA A 153 8.94 -1.70 2.41
C ALA A 153 10.40 -1.56 1.94
N THR A 154 11.19 -2.63 2.08
CA THR A 154 12.58 -2.71 1.61
C THR A 154 12.66 -2.52 0.10
N HIS A 155 11.74 -3.11 -0.66
CA HIS A 155 11.73 -2.99 -2.10
C HIS A 155 11.49 -1.54 -2.54
N LEU A 156 10.49 -0.86 -1.97
CA LEU A 156 10.25 0.55 -2.28
C LEU A 156 11.43 1.44 -1.88
N LEU A 157 12.03 1.21 -0.71
CA LEU A 157 13.20 1.98 -0.28
C LEU A 157 14.34 1.85 -1.31
N ARG A 158 14.65 0.63 -1.77
CA ARG A 158 15.65 0.39 -2.81
C ARG A 158 15.28 1.04 -4.16
N MET A 159 14.00 0.98 -4.55
CA MET A 159 13.53 1.65 -5.77
C MET A 159 13.73 3.16 -5.70
N SER A 160 13.52 3.76 -4.52
CA SER A 160 13.69 5.21 -4.31
C SER A 160 15.15 5.68 -4.31
N GLU A 161 16.09 4.79 -4.02
CA GLU A 161 17.54 5.05 -4.09
C GLU A 161 18.09 4.86 -5.51
N GLY A 162 17.31 4.23 -6.39
CA GLY A 162 17.65 4.00 -7.80
C GLY A 162 17.72 5.29 -8.62
N ARG A 163 18.45 5.23 -9.74
CA ARG A 163 18.53 6.35 -10.72
C ARG A 163 17.45 6.30 -11.80
N THR A 164 16.65 5.23 -11.82
CA THR A 164 15.55 5.06 -12.78
C THR A 164 14.27 5.68 -12.23
N PRO A 165 13.39 6.21 -13.09
CA PRO A 165 12.04 6.57 -12.67
C PRO A 165 11.36 5.39 -11.97
N LEU A 166 10.66 5.67 -10.87
CA LEU A 166 9.79 4.66 -10.29
C LEU A 166 8.67 4.33 -11.27
N GLU A 167 8.43 3.04 -11.47
CA GLU A 167 7.33 2.51 -12.26
C GLU A 167 6.44 1.66 -11.37
N SER A 168 5.12 1.78 -11.56
CA SER A 168 4.17 0.92 -10.87
C SER A 168 4.12 -0.47 -11.49
N ALA A 169 3.98 -1.49 -10.64
CA ALA A 169 3.83 -2.88 -11.08
C ALA A 169 2.49 -3.18 -11.78
N ILE A 170 1.50 -2.32 -11.58
CA ILE A 170 0.17 -2.40 -12.16
C ILE A 170 -0.13 -1.07 -12.84
N CYS A 171 -0.71 -1.10 -14.03
CA CYS A 171 -1.11 0.10 -14.76
C CYS A 171 -2.45 -0.17 -15.46
N GLU A 172 -3.46 0.64 -15.16
CA GLU A 172 -4.79 0.59 -15.78
C GLU A 172 -5.14 1.98 -16.28
N PRO A 173 -5.78 2.11 -17.46
CA PRO A 173 -6.09 3.41 -18.06
C PRO A 173 -7.18 4.16 -17.29
N GLU A 174 -8.12 3.43 -16.68
CA GLU A 174 -9.22 3.96 -15.89
C GLU A 174 -9.36 3.14 -14.62
N CYS A 175 -9.48 3.80 -13.47
CA CYS A 175 -9.54 3.14 -12.18
C CYS A 175 -10.53 3.82 -11.22
N LEU A 176 -10.97 3.05 -10.24
CA LEU A 176 -11.50 3.56 -8.99
C LEU A 176 -10.40 3.37 -7.94
N ASN A 177 -9.81 4.47 -7.49
CA ASN A 177 -8.81 4.48 -6.45
C ASN A 177 -9.48 4.57 -5.08
N LEU A 178 -9.60 3.41 -4.42
CA LEU A 178 -10.22 3.29 -3.11
C LEU A 178 -9.36 3.91 -2.02
N LEU A 179 -8.03 3.92 -2.17
CA LEU A 179 -7.14 4.63 -1.23
C LEU A 179 -7.42 6.14 -1.28
N GLY A 180 -7.58 6.71 -2.48
CA GLY A 180 -8.02 8.09 -2.68
C GLY A 180 -9.39 8.37 -2.06
N ALA A 181 -10.36 7.47 -2.23
CA ALA A 181 -11.66 7.58 -1.57
C ALA A 181 -11.55 7.58 -0.03
N MET A 182 -10.66 6.75 0.53
CA MET A 182 -10.40 6.72 1.96
C MET A 182 -9.69 7.99 2.45
N MET A 183 -8.76 8.55 1.66
CA MET A 183 -8.13 9.84 1.95
C MET A 183 -9.15 10.98 2.02
N LEU A 184 -10.09 11.05 1.06
CA LEU A 184 -11.21 12.00 1.09
C LEU A 184 -12.03 11.83 2.37
N ARG A 185 -12.38 10.57 2.70
CA ARG A 185 -13.22 10.26 3.86
C ARG A 185 -12.57 10.61 5.20
N THR A 186 -11.24 10.55 5.30
CA THR A 186 -10.51 10.84 6.54
C THR A 186 -9.87 12.22 6.58
N GLY A 187 -10.17 13.09 5.61
CA GLY A 187 -9.73 14.48 5.61
C GLY A 187 -8.27 14.69 5.24
N TRP A 188 -7.65 13.77 4.51
CA TRP A 188 -6.30 13.95 3.95
C TRP A 188 -6.27 14.85 2.72
N THR A 189 -7.39 14.92 2.01
CA THR A 189 -7.56 15.76 0.82
C THR A 189 -9.04 16.12 0.66
N SER A 190 -9.29 17.19 -0.08
CA SER A 190 -10.62 17.54 -0.62
C SER A 190 -10.64 17.49 -2.15
N ASP A 191 -9.51 17.14 -2.77
CA ASP A 191 -9.38 17.01 -4.22
C ASP A 191 -10.01 15.70 -4.69
N LEU A 192 -11.03 15.80 -5.54
CA LEU A 192 -11.75 14.63 -6.06
C LEU A 192 -10.96 13.86 -7.12
N SER A 193 -9.92 14.45 -7.72
CA SER A 193 -9.08 13.75 -8.71
C SER A 193 -8.30 12.58 -8.11
N VAL A 194 -8.33 12.39 -6.79
CA VAL A 194 -7.75 11.20 -6.16
C VAL A 194 -8.59 9.95 -6.39
N LEU A 195 -9.85 10.09 -6.83
CA LEU A 195 -10.76 8.95 -7.07
C LEU A 195 -10.40 8.16 -8.33
N ASP A 196 -9.73 8.78 -9.31
CA ASP A 196 -9.32 8.17 -10.58
C ASP A 196 -7.79 8.20 -10.79
N ALA A 197 -7.04 8.78 -9.86
CA ALA A 197 -5.58 8.81 -9.92
C ALA A 197 -4.95 7.42 -9.75
N GLU A 198 -3.91 7.15 -10.53
CA GLU A 198 -3.06 5.97 -10.38
C GLU A 198 -2.42 5.94 -8.99
N CYS A 199 -2.51 4.78 -8.33
CA CYS A 199 -1.79 4.50 -7.10
C CYS A 199 -0.50 3.76 -7.43
N LEU A 200 0.62 4.10 -6.77
CA LEU A 200 1.83 3.30 -6.88
C LEU A 200 1.57 1.90 -6.32
N VAL A 201 1.56 0.88 -7.18
CA VAL A 201 1.64 -0.53 -6.77
C VAL A 201 3.10 -0.97 -6.71
N VAL A 202 3.58 -1.29 -5.51
CA VAL A 202 4.91 -1.83 -5.24
C VAL A 202 4.84 -3.34 -5.17
N ARG A 203 5.54 -4.01 -6.09
CA ARG A 203 5.64 -5.47 -6.11
C ARG A 203 7.10 -5.91 -6.05
N PRO A 204 7.55 -6.46 -4.91
CA PRO A 204 8.84 -7.11 -4.80
C PRO A 204 9.00 -8.27 -5.77
N PRO A 205 10.21 -8.53 -6.30
CA PRO A 205 10.45 -9.71 -7.13
C PRO A 205 10.21 -10.99 -6.33
N VAL A 206 9.66 -12.01 -6.98
CA VAL A 206 9.55 -13.35 -6.41
C VAL A 206 10.93 -14.01 -6.54
N ASP A 207 11.57 -14.35 -5.42
CA ASP A 207 12.82 -15.12 -5.48
C ASP A 207 12.56 -16.45 -6.21
N PRO A 208 13.38 -16.79 -7.22
CA PRO A 208 13.30 -18.11 -7.84
C PRO A 208 13.67 -19.15 -6.77
N SER A 209 12.68 -19.94 -6.36
CA SER A 209 12.87 -21.11 -5.50
C SER A 209 13.75 -22.15 -6.16
#